data_AF-A0A7C3WIT9-F1
#
_entry.id   AF-A0A7C3WIT9-F1
#
_cell.length_a   1.000
_cell.length_b   1.000
_cell.length_c   1.000
_cell.angle_alpha   90.00
_cell.angle_beta   90.00
_cell.angle_gamma   90.00
#
_symmetry.space_group_name_H-M   'P 1'
#
loop_
_entity.id
_entity.type
_entity.pdbx_description
1 polymer ?
#
loop_
_entity_poly.entity_id
_entity_poly.type
_entity_poly.pdbx_seq_one_letter_code
_entity_poly.pdbx_strand_id
1 'polypeptide(L)'
;MPPLEKSGLQRCTGFLGHRRLSIIDITPAGHQPMPYAEGSLWIVYNGEVYNYIELREELQKEGFTFQTQSDTEVILAAYKRWGKDCLEKFNGMWAFCIYDRRK
;
A
#
# COMPACT_ATOMS: atom_id res chain seq x y z
N MET A 1 -28.39 31.20 -9.04
CA MET A 1 -27.72 29.96 -8.58
C MET A 1 -27.76 28.98 -9.73
N PRO A 2 -26.62 28.67 -10.37
CA PRO A 2 -26.59 27.60 -11.36
C PRO A 2 -26.88 26.25 -10.64
N PRO A 3 -27.56 25.31 -11.29
CA PRO A 3 -27.88 24.00 -10.72
C PRO A 3 -26.60 23.23 -10.39
N LEU A 4 -26.59 22.55 -9.23
CA LEU A 4 -25.58 21.57 -8.86
C LEU A 4 -25.52 20.47 -9.93
N GLU A 5 -24.39 20.37 -10.61
CA GLU A 5 -24.09 19.23 -11.48
C GLU A 5 -24.21 17.94 -10.67
N LYS A 6 -25.08 17.04 -11.13
CA LYS A 6 -25.14 15.67 -10.63
C LYS A 6 -23.81 15.03 -10.98
N SER A 7 -22.91 14.93 -10.00
CA SER A 7 -21.66 14.20 -10.14
C SER A 7 -22.01 12.78 -10.59
N GLY A 8 -21.65 12.46 -11.84
CA GLY A 8 -21.87 11.15 -12.41
C GLY A 8 -21.21 10.11 -11.50
N LEU A 9 -21.99 9.14 -11.03
CA LEU A 9 -21.44 7.98 -10.35
C LEU A 9 -20.53 7.28 -11.36
N GLN A 10 -19.23 7.47 -11.21
CA GLN A 10 -18.24 6.83 -12.04
C GLN A 10 -18.41 5.32 -11.86
N ARG A 11 -18.51 4.57 -12.95
CA ARG A 11 -18.72 3.13 -12.92
C ARG A 11 -17.46 2.47 -12.35
N CYS A 12 -17.46 2.18 -11.05
CA CYS A 12 -16.38 1.48 -10.38
C CYS A 12 -16.54 -0.04 -10.58
N THR A 13 -15.45 -0.72 -10.91
CA THR A 13 -15.41 -2.19 -11.03
C THR A 13 -15.10 -2.89 -9.70
N GLY A 14 -14.68 -2.15 -8.67
CA GLY A 14 -14.41 -2.64 -7.32
C GLY A 14 -14.04 -1.52 -6.36
N PHE A 15 -13.99 -1.84 -5.06
CA PHE A 15 -13.62 -0.91 -3.99
C PHE A 15 -12.68 -1.59 -2.99
N LEU A 16 -11.77 -0.80 -2.42
CA LEU A 16 -10.95 -1.19 -1.27
C LEU A 16 -11.35 -0.35 -0.07
N GLY A 17 -11.50 -0.99 1.10
CA GLY A 17 -11.87 -0.32 2.35
C GLY A 17 -11.08 -0.89 3.53
N HIS A 18 -10.73 -0.03 4.48
CA HIS A 18 -9.96 -0.42 5.66
C HIS A 18 -10.35 0.44 6.87
N ARG A 19 -10.47 -0.18 8.05
CA ARG A 19 -10.63 0.51 9.34
C ARG A 19 -9.38 0.29 10.18
N ARG A 20 -8.57 1.33 10.32
CA ARG A 20 -7.21 1.25 10.87
C ARG A 20 -7.18 1.30 12.40
N LEU A 21 -6.38 0.41 13.00
CA LEU A 21 -5.77 0.62 14.30
C LEU A 21 -4.34 1.15 14.06
N SER A 22 -4.10 2.41 14.37
CA SER A 22 -2.84 3.10 14.03
C SER A 22 -1.77 2.84 15.11
N ILE A 23 -0.82 1.95 14.84
CA ILE A 23 0.27 1.60 15.77
C ILE A 23 1.61 2.11 15.23
N ILE A 24 2.02 1.67 14.03
CA ILE A 24 3.24 2.10 13.35
C ILE A 24 2.89 3.20 12.34
N ASP A 25 3.66 4.28 12.32
CA ASP A 25 3.42 5.48 11.50
C ASP A 25 1.99 6.02 11.67
N ILE A 26 1.78 6.75 12.76
CA ILE A 26 0.47 7.34 13.12
C ILE A 26 0.13 8.59 12.30
N THR A 27 0.99 8.96 11.34
CA THR A 27 0.78 10.14 10.50
C THR A 27 -0.24 9.85 9.39
N PRO A 28 -0.79 10.89 8.74
CA PRO A 28 -1.65 10.72 7.57
C PRO A 28 -1.00 9.96 6.40
N ALA A 29 0.33 9.89 6.36
CA ALA A 29 1.05 9.15 5.33
C ALA A 29 0.84 7.63 5.44
N GLY A 30 0.52 7.12 6.64
CA GLY A 30 0.14 5.72 6.88
C GLY A 30 -1.34 5.41 6.62
N HIS A 31 -2.11 6.32 6.01
CA HIS A 31 -3.52 6.08 5.70
C HIS A 31 -3.71 4.96 4.67
N GLN A 32 -4.83 4.24 4.83
CA GLN A 32 -5.23 3.13 3.99
C GLN A 32 -6.59 3.43 3.33
N PRO A 33 -6.84 3.01 2.08
CA PRO A 33 -5.92 2.29 1.19
C PRO A 33 -4.70 3.14 0.79
N MET A 34 -3.50 2.57 0.86
CA MET A 34 -2.26 3.29 0.56
C MET A 34 -1.95 3.20 -0.94
N PRO A 35 -1.78 4.34 -1.65
CA PRO A 35 -1.31 4.36 -3.02
C PRO A 35 0.22 4.24 -3.09
N TYR A 36 0.72 3.70 -4.20
CA TYR A 36 2.15 3.65 -4.50
C TYR A 36 2.40 3.72 -6.01
N ALA A 37 3.64 4.08 -6.40
CA ALA A 37 4.06 4.22 -7.80
C ALA A 37 3.04 5.01 -8.63
N GLU A 38 2.86 6.28 -8.25
CA GLU A 38 1.96 7.23 -8.94
C GLU A 38 0.50 6.71 -9.01
N GLY A 39 0.10 5.90 -8.02
CA GLY A 39 -1.26 5.33 -7.92
C GLY A 39 -1.52 4.17 -8.89
N SER A 40 -0.47 3.55 -9.44
CA SER A 40 -0.57 2.29 -10.20
C SER A 40 -0.77 1.08 -9.30
N LEU A 41 -0.33 1.16 -8.05
CA LEU A 41 -0.54 0.15 -7.02
C LEU A 41 -1.33 0.74 -5.84
N TRP A 42 -2.23 -0.05 -5.29
CA TRP A 42 -2.99 0.28 -4.09
C TRP A 42 -3.03 -0.92 -3.16
N ILE A 43 -2.95 -0.69 -1.85
CA ILE A 43 -3.03 -1.76 -0.86
C ILE A 43 -4.06 -1.43 0.23
N VAL A 44 -4.72 -2.47 0.73
CA VAL A 44 -5.27 -2.48 2.10
C VAL A 44 -4.59 -3.60 2.86
N TYR A 45 -4.27 -3.33 4.12
CA TYR A 45 -3.39 -4.19 4.88
C TYR A 45 -3.76 -4.19 6.36
N ASN A 46 -3.80 -5.39 6.93
CA ASN A 46 -3.98 -5.64 8.34
C ASN A 46 -2.86 -6.57 8.84
N GLY A 47 -2.14 -6.14 9.86
CA GLY A 47 -1.06 -6.92 10.44
C GLY A 47 0.23 -6.12 10.59
N GLU A 48 1.33 -6.84 10.67
CA GLU A 48 2.68 -6.32 10.78
C GLU A 48 3.68 -7.25 10.08
N VAL A 49 4.53 -6.69 9.21
CA VAL A 49 5.70 -7.37 8.65
C VAL A 49 6.88 -6.97 9.51
N TYR A 50 7.30 -7.86 10.41
CA TYR A 50 8.28 -7.56 11.46
C TYR A 50 9.65 -7.21 10.89
N ASN A 51 10.05 -7.82 9.77
CA ASN A 51 11.33 -7.58 9.11
C ASN A 51 11.28 -6.45 8.06
N TYR A 52 10.33 -5.51 8.16
CA TYR A 52 10.18 -4.43 7.18
C TYR A 52 11.37 -3.47 7.15
N ILE A 53 12.15 -3.36 8.24
CA ILE A 53 13.35 -2.49 8.30
C ILE A 53 14.44 -3.08 7.41
N GLU A 54 14.72 -4.37 7.57
CA GLU A 54 15.71 -5.10 6.78
C GLU A 54 15.33 -5.13 5.29
N LEU A 55 14.04 -5.36 5.00
CA LEU A 55 13.52 -5.31 3.63
C LEU A 55 13.59 -3.90 3.04
N ARG A 56 13.32 -2.86 3.82
CA ARG A 56 13.50 -1.47 3.40
C ARG A 56 14.96 -1.20 3.01
N GLU A 57 15.91 -1.67 3.80
CA GLU A 57 17.35 -1.53 3.49
C GLU A 57 17.76 -2.28 2.22
N GLU A 58 17.27 -3.51 2.01
CA GLU A 58 17.48 -4.28 0.78
C GLU A 58 16.97 -3.49 -0.44
N LEU A 59 15.73 -3.02 -0.38
CA LEU A 59 15.10 -2.26 -1.47
C LEU A 59 15.77 -0.90 -1.71
N GLN A 60 16.24 -0.21 -0.66
CA GLN A 60 16.99 1.05 -0.81
C GLN A 60 18.29 0.85 -1.59
N LYS A 61 19.01 -0.26 -1.36
CA LYS A 61 20.22 -0.62 -2.12
C LYS A 61 19.90 -0.87 -3.61
N GLU A 62 18.67 -1.26 -3.91
CA GLU A 62 18.16 -1.45 -5.28
C GLU A 62 17.56 -0.16 -5.88
N GLY A 63 17.65 0.97 -5.17
CA GLY A 63 17.23 2.29 -5.67
C GLY A 63 15.80 2.70 -5.33
N PHE A 64 15.10 1.98 -4.44
CA PHE A 64 13.77 2.36 -3.98
C PHE A 64 13.85 3.49 -2.94
N THR A 65 12.93 4.44 -3.04
CA THR A 65 12.72 5.52 -2.07
C THR A 65 11.42 5.31 -1.31
N PHE A 66 11.37 5.84 -0.09
CA PHE A 66 10.26 5.66 0.84
C PHE A 66 9.83 7.03 1.39
N GLN A 67 8.52 7.25 1.45
CA GLN A 67 7.90 8.48 1.96
C GLN A 67 7.42 8.33 3.40
N THR A 68 7.21 7.09 3.83
CA THR A 68 6.63 6.72 5.13
C THR A 68 7.62 5.84 5.90
N GLN A 69 7.37 5.69 7.20
CA GLN A 69 8.08 4.69 8.00
C GLN A 69 7.28 3.39 8.12
N SER A 70 6.07 3.32 7.57
CA SER A 70 5.22 2.14 7.62
C SER A 70 5.83 0.95 6.86
N ASP A 71 5.61 -0.23 7.41
CA ASP A 71 5.77 -1.52 6.75
C ASP A 71 4.88 -1.68 5.50
N THR A 72 3.70 -1.03 5.47
CA THR A 72 2.79 -1.04 4.32
C THR A 72 3.48 -0.60 3.03
N GLU A 73 4.27 0.49 3.09
CA GLU A 73 4.98 0.99 1.91
C GLU A 73 6.08 0.01 1.47
N VAL A 74 6.70 -0.69 2.43
CA VAL A 74 7.68 -1.76 2.16
C VAL A 74 7.02 -2.93 1.42
N ILE A 75 5.80 -3.32 1.80
CA ILE A 75 5.04 -4.36 1.08
C ILE A 75 4.78 -3.95 -0.37
N LEU A 76 4.36 -2.71 -0.62
CA LEU A 76 4.12 -2.19 -1.97
C LEU A 76 5.40 -2.13 -2.81
N ALA A 77 6.50 -1.67 -2.22
CA ALA A 77 7.80 -1.63 -2.88
C ALA A 77 8.31 -3.06 -3.20
N ALA A 78 8.20 -3.98 -2.25
CA ALA A 78 8.54 -5.39 -2.41
C ALA A 78 7.70 -6.05 -3.52
N TYR A 79 6.39 -5.81 -3.56
CA TYR A 79 5.52 -6.30 -4.64
C TYR A 79 5.91 -5.71 -6.00
N LYS A 80 6.21 -4.42 -6.08
CA LYS A 80 6.71 -3.79 -7.33
C LYS A 80 8.00 -4.43 -7.81
N ARG A 81 8.89 -4.83 -6.89
CA ARG A 81 10.21 -5.37 -7.19
C ARG A 81 10.24 -6.87 -7.50
N TRP A 82 9.55 -7.67 -6.69
CA TRP A 82 9.61 -9.13 -6.71
C TRP A 82 8.27 -9.79 -7.08
N GLY A 83 7.21 -9.01 -7.31
CA GLY A 83 5.89 -9.56 -7.63
C GLY A 83 5.33 -10.37 -6.47
N LYS A 84 4.81 -11.58 -6.76
CA LYS A 84 4.26 -12.48 -5.74
C LYS A 84 5.34 -13.15 -4.89
N ASP A 85 6.57 -13.20 -5.37
CA ASP A 85 7.68 -13.86 -4.67
C ASP A 85 8.12 -13.05 -3.44
N CYS A 86 7.64 -11.80 -3.29
CA CYS A 86 7.84 -11.03 -2.07
C CYS A 86 7.25 -11.71 -0.82
N LEU A 87 6.23 -12.55 -0.98
CA LEU A 87 5.57 -13.25 0.13
C LEU A 87 6.54 -14.17 0.90
N GLU A 88 7.53 -14.74 0.21
CA GLU A 88 8.53 -15.62 0.82
C GLU A 88 9.54 -14.86 1.69
N LYS A 89 9.58 -13.53 1.57
CA LYS A 89 10.49 -12.66 2.32
C LYS A 89 9.86 -12.07 3.58
N PHE A 90 8.55 -12.18 3.77
CA PHE A 90 7.85 -11.52 4.87
C PHE A 90 7.80 -12.39 6.12
N ASN A 91 8.29 -11.86 7.23
CA ASN A 91 8.11 -12.44 8.55
C ASN A 91 7.03 -11.66 9.29
N GLY A 92 6.02 -12.35 9.84
CA GLY A 92 5.07 -11.77 10.78
C GLY A 92 3.66 -12.29 10.63
N MET A 93 2.70 -11.43 10.96
CA MET A 93 1.28 -11.73 10.88
C MET A 93 0.64 -10.70 9.97
N TRP A 94 0.20 -11.10 8.79
CA TRP A 94 -0.26 -10.15 7.79
C TRP A 94 -1.39 -10.72 6.94
N ALA A 95 -2.28 -9.83 6.53
CA ALA A 95 -3.26 -10.05 5.49
C ALA A 95 -3.38 -8.75 4.69
N PHE A 96 -3.27 -8.84 3.36
CA PHE A 96 -3.42 -7.67 2.50
C PHE A 96 -4.09 -8.00 1.18
N CYS A 97 -4.61 -6.97 0.53
CA CYS A 97 -5.06 -7.01 -0.85
C CYS A 97 -4.35 -5.88 -1.61
N ILE A 98 -3.70 -6.23 -2.72
CA ILE A 98 -3.08 -5.28 -3.64
C ILE A 98 -3.90 -5.23 -4.92
N TYR A 99 -4.26 -4.02 -5.34
CA TYR A 99 -4.77 -3.74 -6.67
C TYR A 99 -3.65 -3.17 -7.54
N ASP A 100 -3.28 -3.89 -8.60
CA ASP A 100 -2.30 -3.45 -9.61
C ASP A 100 -3.04 -3.08 -10.89
N ARG A 101 -3.06 -1.79 -11.25
CA ARG A 101 -3.79 -1.28 -12.42
C ARG A 101 -3.25 -1.77 -13.76
N ARG A 102 -2.07 -2.38 -13.78
CA ARG A 102 -1.42 -2.87 -15.00
C ARG A 102 -1.75 -4.33 -15.31
N LYS A 103 -2.53 -4.99 -14.45
CA LYS A 103 -2.97 -6.38 -14.57
C LYS A 103 -4.49 -6.44 -14.56
#